data_AF-A0A7D5KYV1-F1
#
_entry.id   AF-A0A7D5KYV1-F1
#
_cell.length_a   1.000
_cell.length_b   1.000
_cell.length_c   1.000
_cell.angle_alpha   90.00
_cell.angle_beta   90.00
_cell.angle_gamma   90.00
#
_symmetry.space_group_name_H-M   'P 1'
#
loop_
_entity.id
_entity.type
_entity.pdbx_description
1 polymer ?
#
loop_
_entity_poly.entity_id
_entity_poly.type
_entity_poly.pdbx_seq_one_letter_code
_entity_poly.pdbx_strand_id
1 'polypeptide(L)'
;MIAAEKIKKRERDASLRDLWRTPQWLFVAIQRYIGVKFDVDVACNKDNALLPNFIGVERDALKCSWGEPGTVAFLNPPYSKITPWIDAAIREQARGVATVMLIPQSLDTQWYERAAECANETVILSGGRVAFVEPDVELGLVEVNINPGGSMLLIFRGYCQEAGHTISKIPLAVMKKLGGYDPANVVRKKRPRKKAA
;
A
#
# COMPACT_ATOMS: atom_id res chain seq x y z
N MET A 1 25.57 -17.57 7.03
CA MET A 1 26.67 -16.73 6.47
C MET A 1 26.40 -16.37 5.01
N ILE A 2 26.12 -17.33 4.14
CA ILE A 2 25.90 -17.16 2.68
C ILE A 2 24.72 -16.20 2.33
N ALA A 3 23.54 -16.36 2.95
CA ALA A 3 22.38 -15.52 2.66
C ALA A 3 22.61 -14.03 3.04
N ALA A 4 23.31 -13.77 4.15
CA ALA A 4 23.62 -12.42 4.61
C ALA A 4 24.65 -11.70 3.73
N GLU A 5 25.56 -12.44 3.09
CA GLU A 5 26.52 -11.89 2.12
C GLU A 5 25.89 -11.64 0.75
N LYS A 6 25.00 -12.53 0.28
CA LYS A 6 24.22 -12.32 -0.96
C LYS A 6 23.39 -11.03 -0.89
N ILE A 7 22.79 -10.73 0.27
CA ILE A 7 22.00 -9.50 0.51
C ILE A 7 22.81 -8.20 0.33
N LYS A 8 24.12 -8.22 0.63
CA LYS A 8 24.97 -7.01 0.67
C LYS A 8 25.42 -6.51 -0.70
N LYS A 9 25.50 -7.37 -1.72
CA LYS A 9 26.08 -7.06 -3.04
C LYS A 9 25.05 -6.77 -4.13
N ARG A 10 23.74 -6.91 -3.85
CA ARG A 10 22.72 -6.87 -4.91
C ARG A 10 22.31 -5.43 -5.28
N GLU A 11 22.59 -5.06 -6.53
CA GLU A 11 22.01 -3.89 -7.19
C GLU A 11 20.49 -4.09 -7.36
N ARG A 12 19.72 -3.02 -7.14
CA ARG A 12 18.26 -3.08 -7.25
C ARG A 12 17.86 -2.96 -8.71
N ASP A 13 17.00 -3.87 -9.14
CA ASP A 13 16.36 -3.75 -10.45
C ASP A 13 15.26 -2.69 -10.35
N ALA A 14 15.49 -1.54 -10.99
CA ALA A 14 14.55 -0.42 -11.01
C ALA A 14 13.22 -0.79 -11.68
N SER A 15 13.20 -1.80 -12.56
CA SER A 15 11.96 -2.27 -13.21
C SER A 15 10.98 -2.94 -12.24
N LEU A 16 11.47 -3.43 -11.10
CA LEU A 16 10.65 -4.10 -10.09
C LEU A 16 10.05 -3.15 -9.06
N ARG A 17 10.33 -1.84 -9.15
CA ARG A 17 9.88 -0.83 -8.16
C ARG A 17 8.36 -0.83 -7.95
N ASP A 18 7.62 -1.05 -9.03
CA ASP A 18 6.16 -1.00 -9.02
C ASP A 18 5.52 -2.33 -8.58
N LEU A 19 6.32 -3.36 -8.27
CA LEU A 19 5.87 -4.66 -7.78
C LEU A 19 6.01 -4.82 -6.25
N TRP A 20 6.42 -3.75 -5.56
CA TRP A 20 6.62 -3.76 -4.11
C TRP A 20 5.31 -4.01 -3.37
N ARG A 21 5.35 -4.98 -2.45
CA ARG A 21 4.16 -5.45 -1.74
C ARG A 21 4.00 -4.76 -0.40
N THR A 22 2.74 -4.58 0.03
CA THR A 22 2.42 -4.14 1.38
C THR A 22 2.76 -5.26 2.38
N PRO A 23 3.44 -4.98 3.50
CA PRO A 23 3.76 -6.02 4.48
C PRO A 23 2.49 -6.50 5.18
N GLN A 24 2.42 -7.81 5.48
CA GLN A 24 1.22 -8.46 5.98
C GLN A 24 0.68 -7.80 7.27
N TRP A 25 1.56 -7.41 8.19
CA TRP A 25 1.16 -6.74 9.42
C TRP A 25 0.42 -5.43 9.14
N LEU A 26 0.83 -4.66 8.12
CA LEU A 26 0.19 -3.39 7.80
C LEU A 26 -1.18 -3.63 7.16
N PHE A 27 -1.29 -4.60 6.25
CA PHE A 27 -2.56 -5.01 5.66
C PHE A 27 -3.59 -5.43 6.73
N VAL A 28 -3.16 -6.24 7.71
CA VAL A 28 -3.99 -6.64 8.87
C VAL A 28 -4.33 -5.44 9.76
N ALA A 29 -3.37 -4.56 10.02
CA ALA A 29 -3.58 -3.37 10.83
C ALA A 29 -4.61 -2.41 10.20
N ILE A 30 -4.56 -2.20 8.89
CA ILE A 30 -5.50 -1.35 8.16
C ILE A 30 -6.94 -1.90 8.31
N GLN A 31 -7.15 -3.19 8.06
CA GLN A 31 -8.46 -3.82 8.25
C GLN A 31 -9.01 -3.60 9.66
N ARG A 32 -8.17 -3.83 10.69
CA ARG A 32 -8.56 -3.63 12.10
C ARG A 32 -8.84 -2.18 12.44
N TYR A 33 -8.02 -1.25 11.96
CA TYR A 33 -8.14 0.17 12.26
C TYR A 33 -9.38 0.79 11.62
N ILE A 34 -9.63 0.47 10.34
CA ILE A 34 -10.79 0.99 9.60
C ILE A 34 -12.07 0.22 9.98
N GLY A 35 -11.95 -1.01 10.49
CA GLY A 35 -13.09 -1.85 10.87
C GLY A 35 -13.73 -2.55 9.67
N VAL A 36 -12.95 -2.92 8.66
CA VAL A 36 -13.42 -3.57 7.42
C VAL A 36 -12.66 -4.85 7.13
N LYS A 37 -13.26 -5.71 6.31
CA LYS A 37 -12.54 -6.80 5.63
C LYS A 37 -12.42 -6.44 4.15
N PHE A 38 -11.28 -6.75 3.56
CA PHE A 38 -11.08 -6.54 2.13
C PHE A 38 -11.53 -7.74 1.32
N ASP A 39 -12.26 -7.48 0.24
CA ASP A 39 -12.82 -8.48 -0.66
C ASP A 39 -11.95 -8.71 -1.89
N VAL A 40 -11.18 -7.70 -2.32
CA VAL A 40 -10.36 -7.74 -3.53
C VAL A 40 -9.08 -6.90 -3.41
N ASP A 41 -7.96 -7.42 -3.92
CA ASP A 41 -6.70 -6.67 -4.09
C ASP A 41 -6.58 -6.23 -5.55
N VAL A 42 -6.60 -4.92 -5.81
CA VAL A 42 -6.81 -4.39 -7.17
C VAL A 42 -5.53 -3.88 -7.85
N ALA A 43 -4.38 -3.94 -7.18
CA ALA A 43 -3.09 -3.52 -7.77
C ALA A 43 -1.97 -4.51 -7.42
N CYS A 44 -2.12 -5.73 -7.91
CA CYS A 44 -1.17 -6.82 -7.65
C CYS A 44 -1.07 -7.75 -8.87
N ASN A 45 -0.27 -8.79 -8.73
CA ASN A 45 -0.24 -9.96 -9.59
C ASN A 45 -0.34 -11.22 -8.73
N LYS A 46 -0.39 -12.39 -9.36
CA LYS A 46 -0.50 -13.67 -8.65
C LYS A 46 0.60 -13.92 -7.59
N ASP A 47 1.76 -13.29 -7.74
CA ASP A 47 2.92 -13.52 -6.87
C ASP A 47 2.95 -12.57 -5.67
N ASN A 48 2.29 -11.41 -5.76
CA ASN A 48 2.27 -10.40 -4.69
C ASN A 48 0.87 -10.05 -4.14
N ALA A 49 -0.21 -10.67 -4.64
CA ALA A 49 -1.56 -10.48 -4.11
C ALA A 49 -1.65 -10.77 -2.60
N LEU A 50 -2.44 -9.97 -1.89
CA LEU A 50 -2.74 -10.16 -0.46
C LEU A 50 -4.04 -10.92 -0.21
N LEU A 51 -4.85 -11.10 -1.26
CA LEU A 51 -6.14 -11.77 -1.21
C LEU A 51 -6.25 -12.84 -2.31
N PRO A 52 -7.03 -13.91 -2.10
CA PRO A 52 -7.31 -14.89 -3.16
C PRO A 52 -8.04 -14.28 -4.35
N ASN A 53 -8.96 -13.34 -4.08
CA ASN A 53 -9.61 -12.54 -5.10
C ASN A 53 -8.76 -11.29 -5.37
N PHE A 54 -8.26 -11.19 -6.59
CA PHE A 54 -7.43 -10.07 -6.99
C PHE A 54 -7.60 -9.74 -8.47
N ILE A 55 -7.19 -8.53 -8.85
CA ILE A 55 -7.21 -8.06 -10.24
C ILE A 55 -5.77 -7.86 -10.69
N GLY A 56 -5.28 -8.80 -11.49
CA GLY A 56 -3.96 -8.75 -12.09
C GLY A 56 -3.90 -7.92 -13.38
N VAL A 57 -2.70 -7.87 -13.95
CA VAL A 57 -2.40 -7.17 -15.21
C VAL A 57 -3.30 -7.66 -16.36
N GLU A 58 -3.68 -8.94 -16.34
CA GLU A 58 -4.54 -9.57 -17.33
C GLU A 58 -5.97 -9.00 -17.38
N ARG A 59 -6.49 -8.55 -16.22
CA ARG A 59 -7.82 -7.94 -16.13
C ARG A 59 -7.77 -6.42 -16.17
N ASP A 60 -6.64 -5.83 -15.78
CA ASP A 60 -6.40 -4.39 -15.74
C ASP A 60 -7.46 -3.62 -14.94
N ALA A 61 -7.19 -3.45 -13.64
CA ALA A 61 -8.07 -2.72 -12.71
C ALA A 61 -8.35 -1.26 -13.14
N LEU A 62 -7.52 -0.67 -14.01
CA LEU A 62 -7.79 0.68 -14.53
C LEU A 62 -8.95 0.69 -15.53
N LYS A 63 -9.30 -0.47 -16.10
CA LYS A 63 -10.34 -0.63 -17.12
C LYS A 63 -11.53 -1.45 -16.66
N CYS A 64 -11.32 -2.47 -15.83
CA CYS A 64 -12.40 -3.37 -15.42
C CYS A 64 -13.12 -2.92 -14.14
N SER A 65 -14.31 -3.46 -13.92
CA SER A 65 -15.02 -3.40 -12.64
C SER A 65 -14.21 -4.05 -11.52
N TRP A 66 -14.19 -3.45 -10.32
CA TRP A 66 -13.56 -4.02 -9.13
C TRP A 66 -14.48 -4.98 -8.38
N GLY A 67 -15.79 -4.82 -8.55
CA GLY A 67 -16.81 -5.68 -7.96
C GLY A 67 -18.21 -5.11 -8.10
N GLU A 68 -19.13 -5.72 -7.39
CA GLU A 68 -20.51 -5.23 -7.24
C GLU A 68 -20.59 -4.17 -6.12
N PRO A 69 -21.66 -3.36 -6.07
CA PRO A 69 -21.88 -2.43 -4.97
C PRO A 69 -21.74 -3.11 -3.60
N GLY A 70 -21.03 -2.48 -2.66
CA GLY A 70 -20.72 -3.03 -1.35
C GLY A 70 -19.37 -3.77 -1.26
N THR A 71 -18.69 -4.02 -2.38
CA THR A 71 -17.31 -4.55 -2.39
C THR A 71 -16.35 -3.59 -1.70
N VAL A 72 -15.42 -4.11 -0.89
CA VAL A 72 -14.33 -3.34 -0.26
C VAL A 72 -12.98 -3.72 -0.89
N ALA A 73 -12.45 -2.84 -1.72
CA ALA A 73 -11.17 -2.99 -2.41
C ALA A 73 -9.99 -2.49 -1.57
N PHE A 74 -8.90 -3.24 -1.57
CA PHE A 74 -7.58 -2.78 -1.13
C PHE A 74 -6.73 -2.39 -2.34
N LEU A 75 -6.09 -1.23 -2.26
CA LEU A 75 -5.31 -0.67 -3.36
C LEU A 75 -3.94 -0.16 -2.85
N ASN A 76 -2.85 -0.82 -3.26
CA ASN A 76 -1.49 -0.32 -3.12
C ASN A 76 -0.87 -0.20 -4.52
N PRO A 77 -1.05 0.93 -5.22
CA PRO A 77 -0.72 1.02 -6.64
C PRO A 77 0.78 1.17 -6.90
N PRO A 78 1.22 0.95 -8.15
CA PRO A 78 2.45 1.50 -8.67
C PRO A 78 2.60 3.00 -8.38
N TYR A 79 3.59 3.38 -7.57
CA TYR A 79 3.83 4.79 -7.22
C TYR A 79 4.47 5.60 -8.37
N SER A 80 4.85 4.97 -9.48
CA SER A 80 5.34 5.67 -10.68
C SER A 80 4.27 6.51 -11.36
N LYS A 81 3.00 6.10 -11.30
CA LYS A 81 1.86 6.77 -11.95
C LYS A 81 0.59 6.58 -11.13
N ILE A 82 0.38 7.43 -10.12
CA ILE A 82 -0.73 7.30 -9.16
C ILE A 82 -2.06 7.82 -9.73
N THR A 83 -2.05 8.88 -10.55
CA THR A 83 -3.27 9.54 -11.04
C THR A 83 -4.32 8.59 -11.65
N PRO A 84 -3.97 7.65 -12.56
CA PRO A 84 -4.96 6.73 -13.13
C PRO A 84 -5.65 5.85 -12.08
N TRP A 85 -4.96 5.51 -10.99
CA TRP A 85 -5.51 4.69 -9.91
C TRP A 85 -6.49 5.47 -9.04
N ILE A 86 -6.27 6.78 -8.87
CA ILE A 86 -7.22 7.67 -8.22
C ILE A 86 -8.48 7.79 -9.05
N ASP A 87 -8.34 8.02 -10.36
CA ASP A 87 -9.49 8.09 -11.27
C ASP A 87 -10.28 6.78 -11.28
N ALA A 88 -9.58 5.63 -11.23
CA ALA A 88 -10.22 4.32 -11.09
C ALA A 88 -10.95 4.16 -9.74
N ALA A 89 -10.35 4.59 -8.62
CA ALA A 89 -11.00 4.56 -7.31
C ALA A 89 -12.26 5.44 -7.28
N ILE A 90 -12.22 6.63 -7.88
CA ILE A 90 -13.37 7.54 -8.01
C ILE A 90 -14.47 6.91 -8.88
N ARG A 91 -14.09 6.31 -10.02
CA ARG A 91 -15.03 5.58 -10.89
C ARG A 91 -15.74 4.44 -10.14
N GLU A 92 -15.00 3.66 -9.37
CA GLU A 92 -15.55 2.52 -8.63
C GLU A 92 -16.33 2.95 -7.39
N GLN A 93 -15.95 4.06 -6.75
CA GLN A 93 -16.74 4.71 -5.70
C GLN A 93 -18.15 5.06 -6.20
N ALA A 94 -18.27 5.65 -7.40
CA ALA A 94 -19.55 5.96 -8.03
C ALA A 94 -20.41 4.72 -8.32
N ARG A 95 -19.78 3.54 -8.38
CA ARG A 95 -20.43 2.23 -8.57
C ARG A 95 -20.71 1.50 -7.25
N GLY A 96 -20.42 2.13 -6.11
CA GLY A 96 -20.70 1.57 -4.79
C GLY A 96 -19.58 0.72 -4.20
N VAL A 97 -18.40 0.69 -4.83
CA VAL A 97 -17.22 0.00 -4.28
C VAL A 97 -16.53 0.93 -3.29
N ALA A 98 -16.28 0.46 -2.07
CA ALA A 98 -15.43 1.14 -1.12
C ALA A 98 -13.95 0.80 -1.39
N THR A 99 -13.05 1.76 -1.26
CA THR A 99 -11.62 1.58 -1.52
C THR A 99 -10.79 2.11 -0.37
N VAL A 100 -9.85 1.31 0.12
CA VAL A 100 -8.76 1.77 0.99
C VAL A 100 -7.46 1.74 0.21
N MET A 101 -6.95 2.93 -0.09
CA MET A 101 -5.80 3.14 -0.95
C MET A 101 -4.58 3.55 -0.12
N LEU A 102 -3.48 2.79 -0.21
CA LEU A 102 -2.20 3.09 0.45
C LEU A 102 -1.24 3.77 -0.54
N ILE A 103 -0.79 4.98 -0.20
CA ILE A 103 0.05 5.81 -1.08
C ILE A 103 1.11 6.61 -0.30
N PRO A 104 2.09 7.24 -0.98
CA PRO A 104 3.03 8.15 -0.33
C PRO A 104 2.32 9.33 0.32
N GLN A 105 2.85 9.81 1.44
CA GLN A 105 2.35 11.02 2.10
C GLN A 105 2.82 12.27 1.34
N SER A 106 2.07 12.66 0.31
CA SER A 106 2.37 13.80 -0.57
C SER A 106 1.12 14.66 -0.77
N LEU A 107 0.77 15.40 0.28
CA LEU A 107 -0.45 16.20 0.40
C LEU A 107 -0.47 17.46 -0.49
N ASP A 108 0.64 17.77 -1.17
CA ASP A 108 0.85 18.96 -1.99
C ASP A 108 0.82 18.66 -3.50
N THR A 109 0.45 17.43 -3.87
CA THR A 109 0.45 16.97 -5.26
C THR A 109 -0.91 17.13 -5.91
N GLN A 110 -0.94 17.39 -7.23
CA GLN A 110 -2.19 17.51 -7.97
C GLN A 110 -3.07 16.27 -7.89
N TRP A 111 -2.45 15.07 -7.87
CA TRP A 111 -3.20 13.84 -7.73
C TRP A 111 -3.84 13.73 -6.34
N TYR A 112 -3.19 14.24 -5.29
CA TYR A 112 -3.78 14.22 -3.95
C TYR A 112 -4.98 15.15 -3.87
N GLU A 113 -4.86 16.38 -4.38
CA GLU A 113 -5.97 17.34 -4.43
C GLU A 113 -7.17 16.72 -5.15
N ARG A 114 -6.95 16.11 -6.32
CA ARG A 114 -7.99 15.38 -7.06
C ARG A 114 -8.62 14.25 -6.24
N ALA A 115 -7.81 13.50 -5.51
CA ALA A 115 -8.34 12.42 -4.68
C ALA A 115 -9.17 12.96 -3.50
N ALA A 116 -8.74 14.04 -2.86
CA ALA A 116 -9.40 14.64 -1.70
C ALA A 116 -10.78 15.23 -2.02
N GLU A 117 -11.06 15.57 -3.29
CA GLU A 117 -12.40 15.95 -3.76
C GLU A 117 -13.46 14.83 -3.60
N CYS A 118 -13.04 13.57 -3.62
CA CYS A 118 -13.95 12.41 -3.64
C CYS A 118 -13.72 11.43 -2.47
N ALA A 119 -12.48 11.28 -2.01
CA ALA A 119 -12.15 10.48 -0.84
C ALA A 119 -12.80 11.09 0.40
N ASN A 120 -13.33 10.24 1.28
CA ASN A 120 -14.00 10.67 2.50
C ASN A 120 -13.03 10.91 3.67
N GLU A 121 -11.87 10.26 3.63
CA GLU A 121 -10.88 10.37 4.69
C GLU A 121 -9.45 10.19 4.16
N THR A 122 -8.53 11.02 4.67
CA THR A 122 -7.09 10.82 4.60
C THR A 122 -6.57 10.44 5.99
N VAL A 123 -5.89 9.29 6.11
CA VAL A 123 -5.24 8.87 7.35
C VAL A 123 -3.73 8.92 7.19
N ILE A 124 -3.07 9.83 7.88
CA ILE A 124 -1.61 9.97 7.85
C ILE A 124 -0.96 8.93 8.77
N LEU A 125 -0.07 8.09 8.22
CA LEU A 125 0.75 7.17 9.02
C LEU A 125 2.01 7.89 9.50
N SER A 126 2.06 8.15 10.79
CA SER A 126 3.07 9.04 11.39
C SER A 126 4.10 8.33 12.26
N GLY A 127 5.18 9.02 12.64
CA GLY A 127 6.17 8.46 13.57
C GLY A 127 7.05 7.36 12.98
N GLY A 128 7.16 7.28 11.65
CA GLY A 128 8.03 6.33 10.98
C GLY A 128 7.73 6.24 9.48
N ARG A 129 8.37 5.26 8.83
CA ARG A 129 8.13 4.94 7.42
C ARG A 129 7.79 3.47 7.30
N VAL A 130 6.88 3.15 6.39
CA VAL A 130 6.56 1.77 6.06
C VAL A 130 7.77 1.15 5.35
N ALA A 131 8.23 0.00 5.85
CA ALA A 131 9.18 -0.85 5.15
C ALA A 131 8.37 -1.81 4.27
N PHE A 132 8.21 -1.44 3.01
CA PHE A 132 7.55 -2.27 2.01
C PHE A 132 8.43 -3.49 1.67
N VAL A 133 7.78 -4.48 1.07
CA VAL A 133 8.38 -5.78 0.77
C VAL A 133 8.86 -5.79 -0.67
N GLU A 134 10.17 -5.99 -0.87
CA GLU A 134 10.79 -6.09 -2.18
C GLU A 134 10.43 -7.46 -2.81
N PRO A 135 10.09 -7.53 -4.11
CA PRO A 135 9.70 -8.76 -4.82
C PRO A 135 10.87 -9.72 -5.08
N ASP A 136 11.81 -9.83 -4.15
CA ASP A 136 13.02 -10.64 -4.30
C ASP A 136 12.70 -12.14 -4.27
N VAL A 137 12.78 -12.75 -5.45
CA VAL A 137 12.56 -14.18 -5.71
C VAL A 137 13.57 -15.13 -5.05
N GLU A 138 14.75 -14.66 -4.62
CA GLU A 138 15.80 -15.55 -4.08
C GLU A 138 15.81 -15.66 -2.55
N LEU A 139 15.30 -14.65 -1.83
CA LEU A 139 15.37 -14.57 -0.37
C LEU A 139 13.99 -14.59 0.31
N GLY A 140 12.93 -14.66 -0.48
CA GLY A 140 11.57 -14.45 -0.03
C GLY A 140 11.27 -12.96 0.21
N LEU A 141 10.06 -12.70 0.69
CA LEU A 141 9.54 -11.36 0.97
C LEU A 141 10.37 -10.64 2.07
N VAL A 142 11.27 -9.74 1.68
CA VAL A 142 12.14 -8.97 2.60
C VAL A 142 11.62 -7.55 2.81
N GLU A 143 11.47 -7.13 4.06
CA GLU A 143 11.21 -5.71 4.39
C GLU A 143 12.44 -4.85 4.12
N VAL A 144 12.27 -3.76 3.38
CA VAL A 144 13.36 -2.83 3.05
C VAL A 144 13.06 -1.42 3.58
N ASN A 145 13.88 -0.96 4.53
CA ASN A 145 13.75 0.35 5.16
C ASN A 145 14.47 1.46 4.34
N ILE A 146 13.94 1.71 3.14
CA ILE A 146 14.46 2.72 2.20
C ILE A 146 13.36 3.62 1.63
N ASN A 147 12.11 3.48 2.08
CA ASN A 147 11.03 4.35 1.64
C ASN A 147 11.44 5.82 1.92
N PRO A 148 11.50 6.69 0.89
CA PRO A 148 11.98 8.05 1.06
C PRO A 148 11.00 8.93 1.83
N GLY A 149 9.70 8.60 1.83
CA GLY A 149 8.64 9.41 2.42
C GLY A 149 7.81 8.69 3.48
N GLY A 150 6.87 9.42 4.08
CA GLY A 150 5.77 8.84 4.85
C GLY A 150 4.77 8.11 3.95
N SER A 151 3.79 7.47 4.54
CA SER A 151 2.67 6.83 3.84
C SER A 151 1.36 7.30 4.44
N MET A 152 0.30 7.28 3.64
CA MET A 152 -1.05 7.62 4.08
C MET A 152 -2.07 6.69 3.44
N LEU A 153 -3.26 6.65 4.02
CA LEU A 153 -4.42 5.99 3.45
C LEU A 153 -5.36 7.05 2.89
N LEU A 154 -5.94 6.79 1.73
CA LEU A 154 -7.15 7.46 1.25
C LEU A 154 -8.31 6.47 1.30
N ILE A 155 -9.42 6.87 1.91
CA ILE A 155 -10.61 6.05 2.02
C ILE A 155 -11.72 6.64 1.17
N PHE A 156 -12.11 5.91 0.12
CA PHE A 156 -13.28 6.20 -0.70
C PHE A 156 -14.40 5.29 -0.22
N ARG A 157 -15.51 5.84 0.27
CA ARG A 157 -16.69 5.07 0.67
C ARG A 157 -17.66 5.04 -0.51
N GLY A 158 -18.14 3.84 -0.86
CA GLY A 158 -19.02 3.64 -2.01
C GLY A 158 -20.26 4.54 -1.95
N TYR A 159 -20.61 5.17 -3.07
CA TYR A 159 -21.68 6.16 -3.20
C TYR A 159 -21.59 7.40 -2.31
N CYS A 160 -20.47 7.62 -1.61
CA CYS A 160 -20.29 8.77 -0.73
C CYS A 160 -19.40 9.87 -1.36
N GLN A 161 -19.43 10.03 -2.67
CA GLN A 161 -18.81 11.20 -3.30
C GLN A 161 -19.44 12.48 -2.72
N GLU A 162 -18.64 13.54 -2.58
CA GLU A 162 -19.09 14.86 -2.07
C GLU A 162 -19.56 14.87 -0.60
N ALA A 163 -19.53 13.75 0.12
CA ALA A 163 -19.94 13.67 1.54
C ALA A 163 -18.96 14.36 2.51
N GLY A 164 -17.96 15.09 1.99
CA GLY A 164 -16.91 15.75 2.73
C GLY A 164 -15.65 14.89 2.90
N HIS A 165 -14.58 15.56 3.32
CA HIS A 165 -13.24 14.99 3.49
C HIS A 165 -12.72 15.31 4.88
N THR A 166 -12.23 14.30 5.59
CA THR A 166 -11.57 14.48 6.90
C THR A 166 -10.12 14.03 6.83
N ILE A 167 -9.27 14.65 7.64
CA ILE A 167 -7.87 14.26 7.77
C ILE A 167 -7.61 13.83 9.20
N SER A 168 -7.14 12.61 9.37
CA SER A 168 -6.76 12.04 10.65
C SER A 168 -5.31 11.54 10.60
N LYS A 169 -4.77 11.15 11.76
CA LYS A 169 -3.38 10.67 11.88
C LYS A 169 -3.32 9.54 12.90
N ILE A 170 -2.55 8.51 12.56
CA ILE A 170 -2.26 7.39 13.44
C ILE A 170 -0.75 7.13 13.52
N PRO A 171 -0.17 6.89 14.71
CA PRO A 171 1.23 6.49 14.80
C PRO A 171 1.46 5.09 14.21
N LEU A 172 2.55 4.93 13.46
CA LEU A 172 2.95 3.64 12.87
C LEU A 172 3.23 2.58 13.95
N ALA A 173 3.65 3.00 15.15
CA ALA A 173 3.80 2.11 16.30
C ALA A 173 2.46 1.48 16.72
N VAL A 174 1.36 2.24 16.65
CA VAL A 174 0.01 1.72 16.92
C VAL A 174 -0.40 0.76 15.81
N MET A 175 -0.19 1.12 14.54
CA MET A 175 -0.45 0.21 13.41
C MET A 175 0.35 -1.09 13.52
N LYS A 176 1.61 -1.04 13.92
CA LYS A 176 2.43 -2.23 14.18
C LYS A 176 1.82 -3.12 15.25
N LYS A 177 1.38 -2.55 16.37
CA LYS A 177 0.69 -3.30 17.44
C LYS A 177 -0.61 -3.92 16.91
N LEU A 178 -1.43 -3.15 16.20
CA LEU A 178 -2.68 -3.63 15.60
C LEU A 178 -2.43 -4.75 14.58
N GLY A 179 -1.33 -4.68 13.84
CA GLY A 179 -0.95 -5.66 12.82
C GLY A 179 -0.27 -6.92 13.34
N GLY A 180 0.03 -6.99 14.63
CA GLY A 180 0.85 -8.08 15.20
C GLY A 180 2.29 -8.07 14.68
N TYR A 181 2.86 -6.88 14.42
CA TYR A 181 4.24 -6.76 13.97
C TYR A 181 5.21 -7.28 15.04
N ASP A 182 5.91 -8.36 14.70
CA ASP A 182 7.01 -8.89 15.50
C ASP A 182 8.34 -8.69 14.75
N PRO A 183 9.23 -7.80 15.24
CA PRO A 183 10.53 -7.56 14.60
C PRO A 183 11.44 -8.80 14.56
N ALA A 184 11.21 -9.82 15.40
CA ALA A 184 11.99 -11.06 15.40
C ALA A 184 11.66 -11.97 14.21
N ASN A 185 10.42 -11.90 13.69
CA ASN A 185 9.93 -12.75 12.60
C ASN A 185 10.10 -12.11 11.22
N VAL A 186 10.67 -10.91 11.14
CA VAL A 186 10.81 -10.16 9.89
C VAL A 186 12.20 -10.37 9.30
N VAL A 187 12.24 -10.87 8.06
CA VAL A 187 13.46 -10.87 7.25
C VAL A 187 13.74 -9.45 6.76
N ARG A 188 14.90 -8.88 7.14
CA ARG A 188 15.29 -7.50 6.78
C ARG A 188 16.58 -7.46 5.97
N LYS A 189 16.62 -6.58 4.96
CA LYS A 189 17.87 -6.20 4.29
C LYS A 189 18.70 -5.31 5.25
N LYS A 190 19.83 -5.84 5.77
CA LYS A 190 20.73 -5.06 6.63
C LYS A 190 21.34 -3.89 5.83
N ARG A 191 21.15 -2.65 6.29
CA ARG A 191 21.89 -1.49 5.74
C ARG A 191 23.41 -1.70 5.93
N PRO A 192 24.25 -1.39 4.95
CA PRO A 192 25.69 -1.31 5.17
C PRO A 192 25.95 -0.28 6.28
N ARG A 193 26.71 -0.66 7.32
CA ARG A 193 27.23 0.33 8.28
C ARG A 193 28.10 1.29 7.48
N LYS A 194 27.78 2.60 7.49
CA LYS A 194 28.78 3.61 7.09
C LYS A 194 30.00 3.37 7.96
N LYS A 195 31.17 3.16 7.35
CA LYS A 195 32.43 3.25 8.11
C LYS A 195 32.43 4.64 8.74
N ALA A 196 32.67 4.71 10.05
CA ALA A 196 32.96 5.98 10.69
C ALA A 196 34.14 6.60 9.93
N ALA A 197 33.96 7.84 9.48
CA ALA A 197 35.04 8.64 8.90
C ALA A 197 36.02 9.04 10.00
#